data_AF-A0A2E2UCT7-F1
#
_entry.id   AF-A0A2E2UCT7-F1
#
_cell.length_a   1.000
_cell.length_b   1.000
_cell.length_c   1.000
_cell.angle_alpha   90.00
_cell.angle_beta   90.00
_cell.angle_gamma   90.00
#
_symmetry.space_group_name_H-M   'P 1'
#
loop_
_entity.id
_entity.type
_entity.pdbx_description
1 polymer ?
#
loop_
_entity_poly.entity_id
_entity_poly.type
_entity_poly.pdbx_seq_one_letter_code
_entity_poly.pdbx_strand_id
1 'polypeptide(L)'
;MKSAKENAKEKKKQTMALQKKYGQRITIARQAREAFLQKDYINAQKKYYEYLGILSELNDIDDIFKLSPSMFDNKREVTEMLLVSHVYWEIARINETSPQLEKVFARALSQFVKFTINQPYQVLNAEMLRKYIKKNRKVTQKYGQLNSAYQQIFVQSKKCYIATHCLGSTSPWTQTLRQFKLWLLGVPGGLQLVRLYYLFSPKLINYLEAHPGIDRIIQPLFAKSLKGFASILKSSILRR
;
A
#
# COMPACT_ATOMS: atom_id res chain seq x y z
N MET A 1 -32.17 33.52 2.17
CA MET A 1 -30.77 33.28 1.76
C MET A 1 -29.86 33.85 2.84
N LYS A 2 -28.99 33.04 3.47
CA LYS A 2 -28.02 33.52 4.47
C LYS A 2 -27.08 34.56 3.85
N SER A 3 -26.70 35.57 4.60
CA SER A 3 -25.80 36.63 4.11
C SER A 3 -24.40 36.07 3.81
N ALA A 4 -23.69 36.64 2.84
CA ALA A 4 -22.33 36.19 2.48
C ALA A 4 -21.36 36.19 3.68
N LYS A 5 -21.57 37.08 4.66
CA LYS A 5 -20.81 37.11 5.92
C LYS A 5 -21.13 35.93 6.84
N GLU A 6 -22.37 35.47 6.88
CA GLU A 6 -22.78 34.33 7.70
C GLU A 6 -22.22 33.02 7.14
N ASN A 7 -22.27 32.85 5.81
CA ASN A 7 -21.67 31.70 5.14
C ASN A 7 -20.14 31.62 5.35
N ALA A 8 -19.45 32.77 5.34
CA ALA A 8 -18.01 32.82 5.61
C ALA A 8 -17.67 32.46 7.07
N LYS A 9 -18.48 32.92 8.04
CA LYS A 9 -18.32 32.60 9.46
C LYS A 9 -18.59 31.11 9.75
N GLU A 10 -19.59 30.53 9.10
CA GLU A 10 -19.95 29.12 9.22
C GLU A 10 -18.87 28.21 8.65
N LYS A 11 -18.34 28.52 7.44
CA LYS A 11 -17.19 27.81 6.86
C LYS A 11 -15.96 27.87 7.77
N LYS A 12 -15.64 29.05 8.32
CA LYS A 12 -14.49 29.20 9.22
C LYS A 12 -14.63 28.35 10.49
N LYS A 13 -15.84 28.27 11.05
CA LYS A 13 -16.15 27.41 12.21
C LYS A 13 -16.01 25.93 11.87
N GLN A 14 -16.48 25.51 10.70
CA GLN A 14 -16.33 24.14 10.21
C GLN A 14 -14.86 23.76 10.03
N THR A 15 -14.06 24.63 9.39
CA THR A 15 -12.61 24.41 9.21
C THR A 15 -11.88 24.28 10.54
N MET A 16 -12.18 25.14 11.53
CA MET A 16 -11.57 25.05 12.86
C MET A 16 -11.96 23.75 13.59
N ALA A 17 -13.23 23.35 13.49
CA ALA A 17 -13.70 22.10 14.09
C ALA A 17 -13.00 20.89 13.47
N LEU A 18 -12.83 20.88 12.14
CA LEU A 18 -12.13 19.82 11.42
C LEU A 18 -10.64 19.77 11.77
N GLN A 19 -9.97 20.92 11.89
CA GLN A 19 -8.57 20.97 12.36
C GLN A 19 -8.42 20.40 13.78
N LYS A 20 -9.37 20.70 14.68
CA LYS A 20 -9.38 20.13 16.03
C LYS A 20 -9.53 18.61 16.01
N LYS A 21 -10.47 18.08 15.20
CA LYS A 21 -10.63 16.64 15.00
C LYS A 21 -9.34 16.01 14.45
N TYR A 22 -8.72 16.64 13.46
CA TYR A 22 -7.46 16.16 12.89
C TYR A 22 -6.35 16.07 13.94
N GLY A 23 -6.23 17.03 14.85
CA GLY A 23 -5.29 16.97 15.97
C GLY A 23 -5.50 15.76 16.90
N GLN A 24 -6.74 15.26 17.01
CA GLN A 24 -7.10 14.14 17.89
C GLN A 24 -7.08 12.77 17.19
N ARG A 25 -6.93 12.73 15.86
CA ARG A 25 -7.07 11.51 15.04
C ARG A 25 -6.14 10.37 15.50
N ILE A 26 -4.91 10.68 15.92
CA ILE A 26 -3.95 9.68 16.37
C ILE A 26 -4.40 9.04 17.69
N THR A 27 -4.96 9.85 18.61
CA THR A 27 -5.56 9.35 19.85
C THR A 27 -6.75 8.43 19.55
N ILE A 28 -7.59 8.80 18.58
CA ILE A 28 -8.74 7.99 18.15
C ILE A 28 -8.26 6.64 17.57
N ALA A 29 -7.25 6.65 16.71
CA ALA A 29 -6.66 5.43 16.16
C ALA A 29 -6.04 4.54 17.25
N ARG A 30 -5.40 5.15 18.26
CA ARG A 30 -4.86 4.41 19.42
C ARG A 30 -5.97 3.75 20.24
N GLN A 31 -7.05 4.48 20.54
CA GLN A 31 -8.22 3.93 21.24
C GLN A 31 -8.86 2.78 20.45
N ALA A 32 -8.95 2.89 19.11
CA ALA A 32 -9.43 1.81 18.26
C ALA A 32 -8.57 0.55 18.41
N ARG A 33 -7.24 0.72 18.47
CA ARG A 33 -6.30 -0.37 18.65
C ARG A 33 -6.40 -1.02 20.03
N GLU A 34 -6.54 -0.21 21.08
CA GLU A 34 -6.74 -0.70 22.45
C GLU A 34 -8.02 -1.56 22.55
N ALA A 35 -9.15 -1.05 22.01
CA ALA A 35 -10.41 -1.80 21.94
C ALA A 35 -10.26 -3.10 21.13
N PHE A 36 -9.55 -3.05 19.99
CA PHE A 36 -9.29 -4.24 19.18
C PHE A 36 -8.53 -5.31 19.96
N LEU A 37 -7.49 -4.92 20.72
CA LEU A 37 -6.70 -5.84 21.53
C LEU A 37 -7.52 -6.46 22.69
N GLN A 38 -8.48 -5.70 23.22
CA GLN A 38 -9.46 -6.17 24.21
C GLN A 38 -10.58 -7.02 23.60
N LYS A 39 -10.55 -7.28 22.28
CA LYS A 39 -11.60 -7.98 21.51
C LYS A 39 -12.95 -7.26 21.49
N ASP A 40 -12.98 -5.97 21.84
CA ASP A 40 -14.13 -5.11 21.68
C ASP A 40 -14.19 -4.60 20.24
N TYR A 41 -14.59 -5.49 19.34
CA TYR A 41 -14.57 -5.23 17.90
C TYR A 41 -15.58 -4.16 17.46
N ILE A 42 -16.68 -3.99 18.20
CA ILE A 42 -17.70 -2.98 17.90
C ILE A 42 -17.13 -1.58 18.14
N ASN A 43 -16.53 -1.34 19.31
CA ASN A 43 -15.92 -0.04 19.59
C ASN A 43 -14.66 0.19 18.76
N ALA A 44 -13.86 -0.85 18.50
CA ALA A 44 -12.70 -0.76 17.61
C ALA A 44 -13.12 -0.29 16.20
N GLN A 45 -14.14 -0.93 15.61
CA GLN A 45 -14.63 -0.56 14.28
C GLN A 45 -15.17 0.87 14.24
N LYS A 46 -15.96 1.27 15.24
CA LYS A 46 -16.47 2.64 15.37
C LYS A 46 -15.34 3.67 15.38
N LYS A 47 -14.29 3.43 16.17
CA LYS A 47 -13.15 4.35 16.28
C LYS A 47 -12.26 4.35 15.04
N TYR A 48 -12.07 3.21 14.39
CA TYR A 48 -11.40 3.17 13.09
C TYR A 48 -12.16 3.95 12.01
N TYR A 49 -13.49 3.86 11.99
CA TYR A 49 -14.33 4.62 11.05
C TYR A 49 -14.31 6.12 11.36
N GLU A 50 -14.29 6.50 12.65
CA GLU A 50 -14.12 7.88 13.07
C GLU A 50 -12.78 8.46 12.58
N TYR A 51 -11.67 7.72 12.76
CA TYR A 51 -10.35 8.10 12.23
C TYR A 51 -10.36 8.29 10.71
N LEU A 52 -10.89 7.32 9.95
CA LEU A 52 -10.95 7.41 8.49
C LEU A 52 -11.91 8.51 8.02
N GLY A 53 -12.99 8.76 8.76
CA GLY A 53 -13.97 9.80 8.48
C GLY A 53 -13.37 11.21 8.61
N ILE A 54 -12.48 11.43 9.58
CA ILE A 54 -11.72 12.68 9.68
C ILE A 54 -10.86 12.90 8.44
N LEU A 55 -10.19 11.86 7.96
CA LEU A 55 -9.36 11.94 6.76
C LEU A 55 -10.17 12.10 5.48
N SER A 56 -11.36 11.51 5.39
CA SER A 56 -12.24 11.69 4.23
C SER A 56 -12.84 13.10 4.20
N GLU A 57 -13.26 13.64 5.35
CA GLU A 57 -13.77 15.01 5.50
C GLU A 57 -12.69 16.05 5.13
N LEU A 58 -11.41 15.80 5.45
CA LEU A 58 -10.29 16.67 5.04
C LEU A 58 -9.99 16.66 3.55
N ASN A 59 -10.39 15.61 2.85
CA ASN A 59 -10.18 15.45 1.41
C ASN A 59 -11.48 15.68 0.62
N ASP A 60 -12.52 16.24 1.25
CA ASP A 60 -13.83 16.50 0.67
C ASP A 60 -14.48 15.24 0.04
N ILE A 61 -14.43 14.12 0.76
CA ILE A 61 -14.97 12.83 0.33
C ILE A 61 -15.93 12.26 1.38
N ASP A 62 -17.10 11.83 0.93
CA ASP A 62 -18.17 11.33 1.81
C ASP A 62 -18.01 9.86 2.24
N ASP A 63 -17.22 9.08 1.50
CA ASP A 63 -17.04 7.64 1.74
C ASP A 63 -15.58 7.33 2.09
N ILE A 64 -15.36 6.78 3.28
CA ILE A 64 -14.04 6.35 3.74
C ILE A 64 -13.35 5.45 2.71
N PHE A 65 -14.09 4.52 2.08
CA PHE A 65 -13.54 3.60 1.10
C PHE A 65 -13.29 4.24 -0.28
N LYS A 66 -13.44 5.55 -0.44
CA LYS A 66 -12.97 6.29 -1.63
C LYS A 66 -11.60 6.96 -1.41
N LEU A 67 -11.07 6.92 -0.19
CA LEU A 67 -9.71 7.39 0.10
C LEU A 67 -8.68 6.74 -0.83
N SER A 68 -7.65 7.49 -1.17
CA SER A 68 -6.61 7.09 -2.11
C SER A 68 -5.25 7.63 -1.67
N PRO A 69 -4.14 6.89 -1.87
CA PRO A 69 -2.81 7.40 -1.59
C PRO A 69 -2.47 8.71 -2.32
N SER A 70 -3.09 8.95 -3.48
CA SER A 70 -2.93 10.20 -4.25
C SER A 70 -3.43 11.45 -3.54
N MET A 71 -4.21 11.30 -2.47
CA MET A 71 -4.73 12.41 -1.64
C MET A 71 -3.75 12.82 -0.55
N PHE A 72 -2.65 12.09 -0.37
CA PHE A 72 -1.65 12.33 0.66
C PHE A 72 -0.32 12.72 0.01
N ASP A 73 0.47 13.53 0.72
CA ASP A 73 1.83 13.84 0.29
C ASP A 73 2.75 12.62 0.51
N ASN A 74 3.25 12.05 -0.59
CA ASN A 74 4.11 10.85 -0.59
C ASN A 74 5.46 11.02 0.13
N LYS A 75 5.83 12.21 0.58
CA LYS A 75 7.04 12.49 1.37
C LYS A 75 6.70 12.86 2.81
N ARG A 76 5.71 13.74 3.01
CA ARG A 76 5.37 14.29 4.34
C ARG A 76 4.43 13.40 5.13
N GLU A 77 3.54 12.68 4.46
CA GLU A 77 2.44 11.93 5.09
C GLU A 77 2.58 10.41 4.97
N VAL A 78 3.80 9.92 4.73
CA VAL A 78 4.08 8.48 4.60
C VAL A 78 3.63 7.70 5.83
N THR A 79 3.86 8.24 7.03
CA THR A 79 3.45 7.61 8.29
C THR A 79 1.93 7.57 8.44
N GLU A 80 1.22 8.62 7.99
CA GLU A 80 -0.24 8.65 7.98
C GLU A 80 -0.79 7.61 7.00
N MET A 81 -0.23 7.51 5.79
CA MET A 81 -0.63 6.49 4.81
C MET A 81 -0.35 5.07 5.32
N LEU A 82 0.76 4.85 6.03
CA LEU A 82 1.04 3.59 6.70
C LEU A 82 -0.05 3.27 7.73
N LEU A 83 -0.41 4.23 8.58
CA LEU A 83 -1.47 4.07 9.57
C LEU A 83 -2.83 3.77 8.90
N VAL A 84 -3.20 4.51 7.85
CA VAL A 84 -4.41 4.25 7.06
C VAL A 84 -4.43 2.81 6.53
N SER A 85 -3.30 2.32 5.99
CA SER A 85 -3.20 0.94 5.51
C SER A 85 -3.48 -0.06 6.65
N HIS A 86 -2.91 0.16 7.84
CA HIS A 86 -3.12 -0.72 8.99
C HIS A 86 -4.54 -0.67 9.51
N VAL A 87 -5.17 0.51 9.55
CA VAL A 87 -6.58 0.66 9.93
C VAL A 87 -7.49 -0.14 9.01
N TYR A 88 -7.30 -0.05 7.68
CA TYR A 88 -8.06 -0.87 6.74
C TYR A 88 -7.83 -2.38 6.93
N TRP A 89 -6.59 -2.78 7.20
CA TRP A 89 -6.28 -4.17 7.50
C TRP A 89 -7.00 -4.67 8.76
N GLU A 90 -7.04 -3.87 9.81
CA GLU A 90 -7.72 -4.21 11.07
C GLU A 90 -9.25 -4.25 10.89
N ILE A 91 -9.84 -3.32 10.12
CA ILE A 91 -11.25 -3.39 9.72
C ILE A 91 -11.52 -4.70 8.97
N ALA A 92 -10.67 -5.08 8.00
CA ALA A 92 -10.84 -6.35 7.30
C ALA A 92 -10.83 -7.52 8.30
N ARG A 93 -9.88 -7.56 9.23
CA ARG A 93 -9.81 -8.62 10.25
C ARG A 93 -11.05 -8.70 11.15
N ILE A 94 -11.61 -7.56 11.57
CA ILE A 94 -12.86 -7.50 12.37
C ILE A 94 -14.02 -8.16 11.61
N ASN A 95 -14.11 -7.91 10.30
CA ASN A 95 -15.26 -8.30 9.48
C ASN A 95 -15.08 -9.66 8.79
N GLU A 96 -13.94 -10.34 8.97
CA GLU A 96 -13.57 -11.56 8.23
C GLU A 96 -14.51 -12.74 8.47
N THR A 97 -14.99 -12.90 9.72
CA THR A 97 -15.77 -14.07 10.14
C THR A 97 -17.26 -13.94 9.91
N SER A 98 -17.78 -12.73 9.68
CA SER A 98 -19.21 -12.45 9.61
C SER A 98 -19.69 -12.41 8.16
N PRO A 99 -20.53 -13.36 7.70
CA PRO A 99 -20.98 -13.40 6.30
C PRO A 99 -21.72 -12.13 5.86
N GLN A 100 -22.51 -11.54 6.76
CA GLN A 100 -23.24 -10.29 6.52
C GLN A 100 -22.31 -9.10 6.23
N LEU A 101 -21.06 -9.16 6.68
CA LEU A 101 -20.06 -8.11 6.55
C LEU A 101 -19.02 -8.41 5.47
N GLU A 102 -19.26 -9.42 4.62
CA GLU A 102 -18.34 -9.80 3.54
C GLU A 102 -18.02 -8.64 2.59
N LYS A 103 -19.02 -7.80 2.27
CA LYS A 103 -18.78 -6.62 1.44
C LYS A 103 -17.82 -5.63 2.11
N VAL A 104 -17.95 -5.43 3.42
CA VAL A 104 -17.07 -4.55 4.20
C VAL A 104 -15.65 -5.14 4.26
N PHE A 105 -15.53 -6.45 4.51
CA PHE A 105 -14.27 -7.18 4.46
C PHE A 105 -13.54 -6.97 3.13
N ALA A 106 -14.23 -7.22 2.00
CA ALA A 106 -13.63 -7.10 0.68
C ALA A 106 -13.19 -5.67 0.36
N ARG A 107 -14.02 -4.66 0.70
CA ARG A 107 -13.68 -3.24 0.50
C ARG A 107 -12.48 -2.81 1.34
N ALA A 108 -12.44 -3.21 2.61
CA ALA A 108 -11.34 -2.90 3.52
C ALA A 108 -10.03 -3.57 3.07
N LEU A 109 -10.09 -4.85 2.67
CA LEU A 109 -8.93 -5.58 2.16
C LEU A 109 -8.40 -4.95 0.86
N SER A 110 -9.30 -4.56 -0.05
CA SER A 110 -8.93 -3.83 -1.27
C SER A 110 -8.24 -2.51 -0.96
N GLN A 111 -8.74 -1.77 0.04
CA GLN A 111 -8.11 -0.52 0.47
C GLN A 111 -6.75 -0.72 1.13
N PHE A 112 -6.59 -1.76 1.95
CA PHE A 112 -5.28 -2.14 2.48
C PHE A 112 -4.25 -2.36 1.35
N VAL A 113 -4.64 -3.11 0.30
CA VAL A 113 -3.78 -3.34 -0.86
C VAL A 113 -3.47 -2.03 -1.59
N LYS A 114 -4.49 -1.18 -1.84
CA LYS A 114 -4.33 0.13 -2.50
C LYS A 114 -3.34 1.04 -1.76
N PHE A 115 -3.45 1.13 -0.43
CA PHE A 115 -2.55 1.91 0.42
C PHE A 115 -1.18 1.26 0.66
N THR A 116 -0.96 0.04 0.19
CA THR A 116 0.31 -0.69 0.33
C THR A 116 1.16 -0.64 -0.94
N ILE A 117 0.53 -0.69 -2.12
CA ILE A 117 1.23 -0.76 -3.40
C ILE A 117 2.06 0.50 -3.66
N ASN A 118 3.28 0.32 -4.14
CA ASN A 118 4.24 1.38 -4.45
C ASN A 118 4.62 2.27 -3.26
N GLN A 119 4.33 1.87 -2.03
CA GLN A 119 4.72 2.60 -0.83
C GLN A 119 6.05 2.06 -0.26
N PRO A 120 6.83 2.86 0.49
CA PRO A 120 8.12 2.40 1.04
C PRO A 120 7.95 1.22 2.01
N TYR A 121 6.80 1.14 2.69
CA TYR A 121 6.44 0.06 3.60
C TYR A 121 5.74 -1.13 2.93
N GLN A 122 5.73 -1.21 1.59
CA GLN A 122 5.06 -2.28 0.84
C GLN A 122 5.47 -3.69 1.32
N VAL A 123 6.77 -3.91 1.49
CA VAL A 123 7.32 -5.21 1.90
C VAL A 123 6.89 -5.57 3.32
N LEU A 124 6.88 -4.59 4.23
CA LEU A 124 6.45 -4.78 5.62
C LEU A 124 4.98 -5.25 5.68
N ASN A 125 4.09 -4.55 4.98
CA ASN A 125 2.67 -4.89 4.93
C ASN A 125 2.42 -6.24 4.23
N ALA A 126 3.17 -6.54 3.17
CA ALA A 126 3.10 -7.83 2.49
C ALA A 126 3.50 -8.98 3.43
N GLU A 127 4.54 -8.80 4.23
CA GLU A 127 4.98 -9.78 5.22
C GLU A 127 3.98 -9.94 6.38
N MET A 128 3.36 -8.86 6.83
CA MET A 128 2.27 -8.90 7.81
C MET A 128 1.12 -9.79 7.31
N LEU A 129 0.64 -9.53 6.07
CA LEU A 129 -0.43 -10.32 5.47
C LEU A 129 -0.01 -11.79 5.26
N ARG A 130 1.22 -12.05 4.79
CA ARG A 130 1.76 -13.41 4.62
C ARG A 130 1.76 -14.18 5.94
N LYS A 131 2.27 -13.58 7.02
CA LYS A 131 2.32 -14.18 8.35
C LYS A 131 0.91 -14.49 8.86
N TYR A 132 -0.04 -13.58 8.64
CA TYR A 132 -1.44 -13.80 8.99
C TYR A 132 -2.06 -14.98 8.25
N ILE A 133 -1.91 -15.03 6.92
CA ILE A 133 -2.41 -16.14 6.08
C ILE A 133 -1.81 -17.47 6.55
N LYS A 134 -0.50 -17.51 6.78
CA LYS A 134 0.19 -18.72 7.24
C LYS A 134 -0.37 -19.20 8.58
N LYS A 135 -0.57 -18.29 9.54
CA LYS A 135 -1.09 -18.61 10.88
C LYS A 135 -2.54 -19.10 10.85
N ASN A 136 -3.39 -18.47 10.02
CA ASN A 136 -4.83 -18.72 10.02
C ASN A 136 -5.31 -19.66 8.91
N ARG A 137 -4.41 -20.30 8.15
CA ARG A 137 -4.73 -21.15 6.98
C ARG A 137 -5.84 -22.18 7.23
N LYS A 138 -5.91 -22.75 8.43
CA LYS A 138 -6.90 -23.77 8.80
C LYS A 138 -8.22 -23.22 9.35
N VAL A 139 -8.24 -21.93 9.71
CA VAL A 139 -9.37 -21.28 10.41
C VAL A 139 -10.14 -20.36 9.48
N THR A 140 -9.45 -19.64 8.59
CA THR A 140 -10.09 -18.67 7.70
C THR A 140 -10.81 -19.35 6.55
N GLN A 141 -12.08 -18.99 6.35
CA GLN A 141 -12.83 -19.33 5.14
C GLN A 141 -12.50 -18.39 3.95
N LYS A 142 -11.79 -17.28 4.21
CA LYS A 142 -11.46 -16.24 3.23
C LYS A 142 -10.02 -16.37 2.68
N TYR A 143 -9.42 -17.56 2.77
CA TYR A 143 -8.05 -17.83 2.33
C TYR A 143 -7.78 -17.36 0.89
N GLY A 144 -8.69 -17.64 -0.05
CA GLY A 144 -8.55 -17.24 -1.45
C GLY A 144 -8.46 -15.72 -1.64
N GLN A 145 -9.33 -14.96 -0.96
CA GLN A 145 -9.36 -13.49 -1.04
C GLN A 145 -8.09 -12.88 -0.41
N LEU A 146 -7.65 -13.40 0.74
CA LEU A 146 -6.41 -12.96 1.40
C LEU A 146 -5.17 -13.27 0.56
N ASN A 147 -5.08 -14.47 -0.03
CA ASN A 147 -3.96 -14.83 -0.89
C ASN A 147 -3.95 -14.02 -2.19
N SER A 148 -5.12 -13.73 -2.77
CA SER A 148 -5.25 -12.82 -3.92
C SER A 148 -4.76 -11.41 -3.57
N ALA A 149 -5.20 -10.85 -2.44
CA ALA A 149 -4.73 -9.54 -1.97
C ALA A 149 -3.21 -9.51 -1.78
N TYR A 150 -2.63 -10.57 -1.20
CA TYR A 150 -1.19 -10.71 -1.03
C TYR A 150 -0.44 -10.73 -2.37
N GLN A 151 -0.96 -11.44 -3.37
CA GLN A 151 -0.39 -11.45 -4.72
C GLN A 151 -0.50 -10.08 -5.40
N GLN A 152 -1.64 -9.40 -5.27
CA GLN A 152 -1.90 -8.09 -5.87
C GLN A 152 -0.87 -7.03 -5.46
N ILE A 153 -0.40 -7.06 -4.21
CA ILE A 153 0.65 -6.15 -3.71
C ILE A 153 1.90 -6.17 -4.62
N PHE A 154 2.31 -7.34 -5.13
CA PHE A 154 3.48 -7.47 -5.99
C PHE A 154 3.16 -7.33 -7.48
N VAL A 155 2.00 -7.83 -7.92
CA VAL A 155 1.54 -7.74 -9.31
C VAL A 155 1.41 -6.28 -9.73
N GLN A 156 0.71 -5.48 -8.93
CA GLN A 156 0.39 -4.08 -9.24
C GLN A 156 1.54 -3.09 -8.91
N SER A 157 2.58 -3.55 -8.20
CA SER A 157 3.76 -2.74 -7.92
C SER A 157 4.52 -2.36 -9.21
N LYS A 158 4.65 -1.07 -9.49
CA LYS A 158 5.45 -0.53 -10.60
C LYS A 158 6.94 -0.43 -10.24
N LYS A 159 7.33 -0.69 -8.98
CA LYS A 159 8.70 -0.53 -8.49
C LYS A 159 9.60 -1.72 -8.86
N CYS A 160 10.34 -1.62 -9.95
CA CYS A 160 11.51 -2.48 -10.18
C CYS A 160 12.75 -1.76 -9.63
N TYR A 161 13.04 -1.92 -8.32
CA TYR A 161 14.07 -1.15 -7.60
C TYR A 161 15.40 -1.05 -8.35
N ILE A 162 16.02 -2.19 -8.71
CA ILE A 162 17.32 -2.20 -9.39
C ILE A 162 17.25 -1.52 -10.76
N ALA A 163 16.23 -1.83 -11.56
CA ALA A 163 16.08 -1.24 -12.89
C ALA A 163 15.79 0.26 -12.83
N THR A 164 14.96 0.68 -11.86
CA THR A 164 14.60 2.09 -11.67
C THR A 164 15.80 2.91 -11.22
N HIS A 165 16.62 2.36 -10.31
CA HIS A 165 17.86 2.99 -9.84
C HIS A 165 18.91 3.12 -10.97
N CYS A 166 19.14 2.05 -11.73
CA CYS A 166 20.22 2.00 -12.72
C CYS A 166 19.86 2.61 -14.08
N LEU A 167 18.60 2.55 -14.49
CA LEU A 167 18.14 2.91 -15.84
C LEU A 167 17.12 4.05 -15.84
N GLY A 168 16.58 4.43 -14.69
CA GLY A 168 15.49 5.39 -14.56
C GLY A 168 14.10 4.76 -14.74
N SER A 169 13.08 5.43 -14.19
CA SER A 169 11.69 4.95 -14.18
C SER A 169 10.99 4.96 -15.56
N THR A 170 11.44 5.86 -16.44
CA THR A 170 10.86 6.15 -17.77
C THR A 170 11.58 5.42 -18.90
N SER A 171 12.73 4.79 -18.62
CA SER A 171 13.52 4.09 -19.64
C SER A 171 12.72 2.94 -20.28
N PRO A 172 12.75 2.80 -21.62
CA PRO A 172 12.08 1.70 -22.32
C PRO A 172 12.51 0.32 -21.78
N TRP A 173 13.78 0.17 -21.41
CA TRP A 173 14.32 -1.05 -20.82
C TRP A 173 13.68 -1.39 -19.47
N THR A 174 13.45 -0.38 -18.63
CA THR A 174 12.73 -0.55 -17.36
C THR A 174 11.29 -1.01 -17.60
N GLN A 175 10.63 -0.53 -18.66
CA GLN A 175 9.29 -1.01 -19.01
C GLN A 175 9.29 -2.46 -19.49
N THR A 176 10.27 -2.87 -20.30
CA THR A 176 10.44 -4.28 -20.69
C THR A 176 10.64 -5.19 -19.48
N LEU A 177 11.45 -4.77 -18.51
CA LEU A 177 11.66 -5.54 -17.27
C LEU A 177 10.39 -5.61 -16.40
N ARG A 178 9.55 -4.56 -16.41
CA ARG A 178 8.23 -4.58 -15.76
C ARG A 178 7.27 -5.55 -16.45
N GLN A 179 7.27 -5.61 -17.78
CA GLN A 179 6.49 -6.61 -18.55
C GLN A 179 6.98 -8.02 -18.25
N PHE A 180 8.29 -8.23 -18.21
CA PHE A 180 8.87 -9.51 -17.81
C PHE A 180 8.43 -9.94 -16.40
N LYS A 181 8.36 -9.01 -15.44
CA LYS A 181 7.81 -9.29 -14.11
C LYS A 181 6.37 -9.81 -14.19
N LEU A 182 5.51 -9.21 -15.03
CA LEU A 182 4.13 -9.66 -15.21
C LEU A 182 4.08 -11.07 -15.83
N TRP A 183 4.89 -11.33 -16.84
CA TRP A 183 5.02 -12.66 -17.43
C TRP A 183 5.50 -13.69 -16.39
N LEU A 184 6.53 -13.34 -15.61
CA LEU A 184 7.09 -14.19 -14.56
C LEU A 184 6.04 -14.57 -13.52
N LEU A 185 5.14 -13.66 -13.16
CA LEU A 185 4.04 -13.93 -12.23
C LEU A 185 3.05 -15.00 -12.73
N GLY A 186 2.97 -15.23 -14.04
CA GLY A 186 2.17 -16.30 -14.64
C GLY A 186 2.85 -17.68 -14.67
N VAL A 187 4.15 -17.75 -14.38
CA VAL A 187 4.93 -19.00 -14.40
C VAL A 187 4.95 -19.65 -13.01
N PRO A 188 4.89 -20.99 -12.91
CA PRO A 188 5.09 -21.69 -11.63
C PRO A 188 6.39 -21.25 -10.94
N GLY A 189 6.30 -20.85 -9.67
CA GLY A 189 7.44 -20.37 -8.89
C GLY A 189 7.85 -18.91 -9.16
N GLY A 190 7.33 -18.26 -10.20
CA GLY A 190 7.72 -16.89 -10.53
C GLY A 190 7.32 -15.86 -9.48
N LEU A 191 6.21 -16.07 -8.76
CA LEU A 191 5.86 -15.27 -7.58
C LEU A 191 6.94 -15.33 -6.50
N GLN A 192 7.59 -16.48 -6.32
CA GLN A 192 8.65 -16.66 -5.33
C GLN A 192 9.92 -15.89 -5.73
N LEU A 193 10.26 -15.90 -7.02
CA LEU A 193 11.34 -15.08 -7.57
C LEU A 193 11.08 -13.59 -7.42
N VAL A 194 9.87 -13.14 -7.74
CA VAL A 194 9.46 -11.73 -7.54
C VAL A 194 9.56 -11.37 -6.05
N ARG A 195 9.11 -12.23 -5.13
CA ARG A 195 9.25 -11.98 -3.68
C ARG A 195 10.70 -11.83 -3.26
N LEU A 196 11.58 -12.75 -3.66
CA LEU A 196 13.01 -12.67 -3.36
C LEU A 196 13.58 -11.34 -3.87
N TYR A 197 13.28 -10.98 -5.11
CA TYR A 197 13.68 -9.70 -5.67
C TYR A 197 13.21 -8.51 -4.82
N TYR A 198 11.93 -8.44 -4.44
CA TYR A 198 11.40 -7.34 -3.63
C TYR A 198 11.86 -7.35 -2.17
N LEU A 199 12.35 -8.48 -1.65
CA LEU A 199 12.89 -8.60 -0.31
C LEU A 199 14.33 -8.08 -0.23
N PHE A 200 15.16 -8.39 -1.24
CA PHE A 200 16.58 -8.03 -1.25
C PHE A 200 16.86 -6.69 -1.94
N SER A 201 16.16 -6.38 -3.04
CA SER A 201 16.48 -5.20 -3.85
C SER A 201 16.35 -3.86 -3.12
N PRO A 202 15.36 -3.59 -2.25
CA PRO A 202 15.29 -2.31 -1.56
C PRO A 202 16.48 -2.09 -0.62
N LYS A 203 16.91 -3.14 0.09
CA LYS A 203 18.06 -3.07 0.99
C LYS A 203 19.36 -2.81 0.22
N LEU A 204 19.52 -3.48 -0.92
CA LEU A 204 20.65 -3.25 -1.81
C LEU A 204 20.69 -1.81 -2.32
N ILE A 205 19.56 -1.27 -2.81
CA ILE A 205 19.51 0.10 -3.31
C ILE A 205 19.79 1.11 -2.19
N ASN A 206 19.18 0.96 -1.01
CA ASN A 206 19.46 1.85 0.12
C ASN A 206 20.95 1.83 0.51
N TYR A 207 21.62 0.67 0.43
CA TYR A 207 23.05 0.55 0.69
C TYR A 207 23.89 1.29 -0.37
N LEU A 208 23.53 1.17 -1.66
CA LEU A 208 24.21 1.86 -2.75
C LEU A 208 24.02 3.38 -2.65
N GLU A 209 22.79 3.86 -2.40
CA GLU A 209 22.49 5.28 -2.20
C GLU A 209 23.27 5.87 -1.01
N ALA A 210 23.48 5.08 0.05
CA ALA A 210 24.30 5.50 1.19
C ALA A 210 25.81 5.54 0.91
N HIS A 211 26.30 4.86 -0.14
CA HIS A 211 27.72 4.77 -0.49
C HIS A 211 27.98 5.15 -1.97
N PRO A 212 28.01 6.46 -2.30
CA PRO A 212 28.08 6.93 -3.69
C PRO A 212 29.30 6.44 -4.48
N GLY A 213 30.43 6.19 -3.81
CA GLY A 213 31.64 5.67 -4.47
C GLY A 213 31.45 4.27 -5.05
N ILE A 214 30.77 3.39 -4.30
CA ILE A 214 30.43 2.03 -4.74
C ILE A 214 29.36 2.09 -5.83
N ASP A 215 28.34 2.95 -5.65
CA ASP A 215 27.24 3.10 -6.60
C ASP A 215 27.73 3.51 -8.00
N ARG A 216 28.68 4.45 -8.10
CA ARG A 216 29.27 4.88 -9.39
C ARG A 216 29.92 3.74 -10.17
N ILE A 217 30.44 2.72 -9.49
CA ILE A 217 31.09 1.56 -10.12
C ILE A 217 30.04 0.50 -10.49
N ILE A 218 29.10 0.23 -9.57
CA ILE A 218 28.13 -0.85 -9.71
C ILE A 218 26.98 -0.48 -10.67
N GLN A 219 26.52 0.76 -10.62
CA GLN A 219 25.40 1.24 -11.45
C GLN A 219 25.61 1.02 -12.95
N PRO A 220 26.76 1.37 -13.58
CA PRO A 220 26.96 1.13 -15.01
C PRO A 220 27.07 -0.36 -15.35
N LEU A 221 27.62 -1.18 -14.45
CA LEU A 221 27.69 -2.64 -14.63
C LEU A 221 26.29 -3.25 -14.66
N PHE A 222 25.47 -2.97 -13.64
CA PHE A 222 24.09 -3.42 -13.61
C PHE A 222 23.26 -2.83 -14.75
N ALA A 223 23.46 -1.57 -15.12
CA ALA A 223 22.76 -0.97 -16.25
C ALA A 223 23.06 -1.71 -17.56
N LYS A 224 24.33 -2.06 -17.83
CA LYS A 224 24.71 -2.84 -19.01
C LYS A 224 24.09 -4.25 -18.99
N SER A 225 24.21 -4.97 -17.87
CA SER A 225 23.63 -6.31 -17.73
C SER A 225 22.10 -6.30 -17.90
N LEU A 226 21.42 -5.32 -17.29
CA LEU A 226 19.97 -5.18 -17.39
C LEU A 226 19.52 -4.82 -18.81
N LYS A 227 20.25 -3.95 -19.53
CA LYS A 227 19.97 -3.64 -20.94
C LYS A 227 20.15 -4.88 -21.82
N GLY A 228 21.25 -5.62 -21.64
CA GLY A 228 21.50 -6.87 -22.38
C GLY A 228 20.38 -7.89 -22.15
N PHE A 229 20.03 -8.13 -20.88
CA PHE A 229 18.93 -9.01 -20.51
C PHE A 229 17.58 -8.54 -21.09
N ALA A 230 17.26 -7.25 -20.96
CA ALA A 230 16.03 -6.70 -21.52
C ALA A 230 15.99 -6.79 -23.05
N SER A 231 17.13 -6.68 -23.75
CA SER A 231 17.22 -6.89 -25.20
C SER A 231 16.91 -8.33 -25.59
N ILE A 232 17.47 -9.30 -24.86
CA ILE A 232 17.15 -10.72 -25.06
C ILE A 232 15.66 -10.95 -24.82
N LEU A 233 15.12 -10.47 -23.71
CA LEU A 233 13.69 -10.59 -23.40
C LEU A 233 12.80 -9.96 -24.46
N LYS A 234 13.17 -8.80 -25.01
CA LYS A 234 12.43 -8.14 -26.08
C LYS A 234 12.36 -9.02 -27.32
N SER A 235 13.42 -9.75 -27.65
CA SER A 235 13.45 -10.68 -28.78
C SER A 235 12.63 -11.96 -28.55
N SER A 236 12.50 -12.41 -27.29
CA SER A 236 11.82 -13.67 -26.94
C SER A 236 10.34 -13.51 -26.57
N ILE A 237 9.97 -12.42 -25.89
CA ILE A 237 8.61 -12.19 -25.36
C ILE A 237 7.69 -11.54 -26.40
N LEU A 238 8.19 -10.66 -27.27
CA LEU A 238 7.37 -10.01 -28.32
C LEU A 238 7.13 -10.88 -29.58
N ARG A 239 7.66 -12.10 -29.62
CA ARG A 239 7.39 -13.08 -30.71
C ARG A 239 6.28 -14.08 -30.37
N ARG A 240 5.66 -13.98 -29.19
CA ARG A 240 4.46 -14.73 -28.79
C ARG A 240 3.30 -13.78 -28.64
#